data_AF-A0A7X3KIN5-F1
#
_entry.id   AF-A0A7X3KIN5-F1
#
_cell.length_a   1.000
_cell.length_b   1.000
_cell.length_c   1.000
_cell.angle_alpha   90.00
_cell.angle_beta   90.00
_cell.angle_gamma   90.00
#
_symmetry.space_group_name_H-M   'P 1'
#
loop_
_entity.id
_entity.type
_entity.pdbx_description
1 polymer ?
#
loop_
_entity_poly.entity_id
_entity_poly.type
_entity_poly.pdbx_seq_one_letter_code
_entity_poly.pdbx_strand_id
1 'polypeptide(L)'
;MLLGLEHIGACILVMIALVTDVRSMRIPNWLTGLSFGGALLCHVAANGQDGLKFALAGALVGFTPLLAMYAIKGVGAGDVKLFAALGAWLGTMGVIQLFVYSIWYAGAIGILLLAMRKLIRLKPASQERIANKSKVLLSRLIAGGTRFPFMLAVAPAAATCWLLF
;
A
#
# COMPACT_ATOMS: atom_id res chain seq x y z
N MET A 1 -26.06 1.60 -6.23
CA MET A 1 -25.94 0.13 -6.02
C MET A 1 -24.54 -0.42 -6.41
N LEU A 2 -23.81 0.22 -7.33
CA LEU A 2 -22.44 -0.18 -7.72
C LEU A 2 -21.32 0.21 -6.75
N LEU A 3 -21.53 1.26 -5.94
CA LEU A 3 -20.62 1.67 -4.86
C LEU A 3 -20.22 0.49 -3.96
N GLY A 4 -21.10 -0.47 -3.69
CA GLY A 4 -20.75 -1.63 -2.88
C GLY A 4 -19.69 -2.54 -3.54
N LEU A 5 -19.86 -2.89 -4.81
CA LEU A 5 -19.00 -3.88 -5.47
C LEU A 5 -17.57 -3.36 -5.68
N GLU A 6 -17.41 -2.09 -6.04
CA GLU A 6 -16.09 -1.52 -6.30
C GLU A 6 -15.26 -1.37 -5.02
N HIS A 7 -15.92 -1.02 -3.90
CA HIS A 7 -15.27 -0.93 -2.59
C HIS A 7 -14.92 -2.33 -2.08
N ILE A 8 -15.79 -3.33 -2.28
CA ILE A 8 -15.50 -4.73 -1.94
C ILE A 8 -14.30 -5.26 -2.75
N GLY A 9 -14.27 -5.02 -4.06
CA GLY A 9 -13.17 -5.44 -4.93
C GLY A 9 -11.83 -4.83 -4.51
N ALA A 10 -11.82 -3.53 -4.19
CA ALA A 10 -10.66 -2.82 -3.68
C ALA A 10 -10.23 -3.34 -2.29
N CYS A 11 -11.16 -3.57 -1.36
CA CYS A 11 -10.89 -4.16 -0.04
C CYS A 11 -10.22 -5.54 -0.15
N ILE A 12 -10.77 -6.41 -1.01
CA ILE A 12 -10.21 -7.75 -1.25
C ILE A 12 -8.78 -7.62 -1.81
N LEU A 13 -8.57 -6.73 -2.78
CA LEU A 13 -7.24 -6.49 -3.34
C LEU A 13 -6.26 -6.02 -2.27
N VAL A 14 -6.63 -5.04 -1.44
CA VAL A 14 -5.77 -4.52 -0.35
C VAL A 14 -5.45 -5.62 0.66
N MET A 15 -6.43 -6.44 1.05
CA MET A 15 -6.22 -7.52 2.02
C MET A 15 -5.28 -8.60 1.47
N ILE A 16 -5.48 -9.06 0.23
CA ILE A 16 -4.60 -10.06 -0.38
C ILE A 16 -3.20 -9.48 -0.58
N ALA A 17 -3.10 -8.23 -1.05
CA ALA A 17 -1.83 -7.56 -1.22
C ALA A 17 -1.08 -7.39 0.10
N LEU A 18 -1.76 -6.98 1.19
CA LEU A 18 -1.19 -6.88 2.52
C LEU A 18 -0.61 -8.22 2.99
N VAL A 19 -1.38 -9.31 2.86
CA VAL A 19 -0.92 -10.64 3.26
C VAL A 19 0.28 -11.10 2.42
N THR A 20 0.26 -10.82 1.12
CA THR A 20 1.31 -11.27 0.20
C THR A 20 2.59 -10.43 0.35
N ASP A 21 2.45 -9.12 0.57
CA ASP A 21 3.56 -8.20 0.81
C ASP A 21 4.24 -8.47 2.15
N VAL A 22 3.47 -8.75 3.21
CA VAL A 22 4.03 -9.13 4.52
C VAL A 22 4.74 -10.48 4.48
N ARG A 23 4.22 -11.46 3.72
CA ARG A 23 4.81 -12.82 3.67
C ARG A 23 5.98 -12.95 2.72
N SER A 24 5.91 -12.28 1.57
CA SER A 24 6.83 -12.54 0.45
C SER A 24 7.51 -11.28 -0.07
N MET A 25 7.18 -10.09 0.46
CA MET A 25 7.72 -8.78 0.02
C MET A 25 7.64 -8.58 -1.50
N ARG A 26 6.67 -9.23 -2.12
CA ARG A 26 6.48 -9.28 -3.57
C ARG A 26 5.00 -9.37 -3.87
N ILE A 27 4.50 -8.37 -4.59
CA ILE A 27 3.13 -8.37 -5.10
C ILE A 27 3.14 -9.10 -6.46
N PRO A 28 2.44 -10.25 -6.60
CA PRO A 28 2.43 -11.00 -7.85
C PRO A 28 1.68 -10.23 -8.96
N ASN A 29 2.25 -10.22 -10.16
CA ASN A 29 1.66 -9.54 -11.32
C ASN A 29 0.28 -10.11 -11.69
N TRP A 30 0.05 -11.41 -11.46
CA TRP A 30 -1.24 -12.04 -11.71
C TRP A 30 -2.36 -11.47 -10.85
N LEU A 31 -2.08 -11.12 -9.58
CA LEU A 31 -3.08 -10.52 -8.69
C LEU A 31 -3.50 -9.13 -9.17
N THR A 32 -2.52 -8.29 -9.50
CA THR A 32 -2.78 -6.93 -9.98
C THR A 32 -3.45 -6.94 -11.36
N GLY A 33 -3.02 -7.84 -12.25
CA GLY A 33 -3.64 -8.03 -13.56
C GLY A 33 -5.08 -8.54 -13.50
N LEU A 34 -5.35 -9.57 -12.69
CA LEU A 34 -6.71 -10.10 -12.50
C LEU A 34 -7.64 -9.06 -11.86
N SER A 35 -7.15 -8.33 -10.86
CA SER A 35 -7.93 -7.29 -10.21
C SER A 35 -8.23 -6.12 -11.14
N PHE A 36 -7.26 -5.68 -11.95
CA PHE A 36 -7.47 -4.65 -12.96
C PHE A 36 -8.48 -5.10 -14.02
N GLY A 37 -8.37 -6.33 -14.52
CA GLY A 37 -9.35 -6.90 -15.45
C GLY A 37 -10.75 -7.01 -14.85
N GLY A 38 -10.84 -7.42 -13.58
CA GLY A 38 -12.10 -7.47 -12.84
C GLY A 38 -12.75 -6.08 -12.68
N ALA A 39 -11.96 -5.06 -12.34
CA ALA A 39 -12.43 -3.68 -12.25
C ALA A 39 -13.00 -3.19 -13.59
N LEU A 40 -12.27 -3.46 -14.67
CA LEU A 40 -12.67 -3.08 -16.03
C LEU A 40 -13.99 -3.74 -16.41
N LEU A 41 -14.12 -5.05 -16.18
CA LEU A 41 -15.36 -5.79 -16.47
C LEU A 41 -16.54 -5.26 -15.64
N CYS A 42 -16.35 -4.99 -14.35
CA CYS A 42 -17.39 -4.42 -13.50
C CYS A 42 -17.86 -3.06 -14.01
N HIS A 43 -16.93 -2.15 -14.31
CA HIS A 43 -17.27 -0.79 -14.77
C HIS A 43 -17.85 -0.78 -16.19
N VAL A 44 -17.34 -1.62 -17.10
CA VAL A 44 -17.87 -1.77 -18.46
C VAL A 44 -19.25 -2.41 -18.45
N ALA A 45 -19.49 -3.44 -17.64
CA ALA A 45 -20.81 -4.06 -17.54
C ALA A 45 -21.84 -3.10 -16.93
N ALA A 46 -21.40 -2.20 -16.05
CA ALA A 46 -22.26 -1.23 -15.37
C ALA A 46 -22.61 -0.02 -16.24
N ASN A 47 -21.61 0.61 -16.85
CA ASN A 47 -21.73 1.93 -17.48
C ASN A 47 -21.17 1.96 -18.92
N GLY A 48 -20.88 0.80 -19.51
CA GLY A 48 -20.38 0.69 -20.89
C GLY A 48 -19.08 1.44 -21.12
N GLN A 49 -19.08 2.33 -22.12
CA GLN A 49 -17.91 3.12 -22.50
C GLN A 49 -17.49 4.14 -21.43
N ASP A 50 -18.44 4.70 -20.67
CA ASP A 50 -18.11 5.69 -19.65
C ASP A 50 -17.50 5.04 -18.41
N GLY A 51 -17.92 3.82 -18.08
CA GLY A 51 -17.25 2.99 -17.07
C GLY A 51 -15.82 2.61 -17.48
N LEU A 52 -15.58 2.33 -18.76
CA LEU A 52 -14.24 2.07 -19.28
C LEU A 52 -13.32 3.28 -19.08
N LYS A 53 -13.80 4.48 -19.46
CA LYS A 53 -13.05 5.73 -19.28
C LYS A 53 -12.77 6.00 -17.80
N PHE A 54 -13.74 5.77 -16.92
CA PHE A 54 -13.58 5.94 -15.48
C PHE A 54 -12.47 5.04 -14.92
N ALA A 55 -12.53 3.74 -15.23
CA ALA A 55 -11.54 2.78 -14.76
C ALA A 55 -10.13 3.06 -15.33
N LEU A 56 -10.02 3.40 -16.62
CA LEU A 56 -8.73 3.75 -17.23
C LEU A 56 -8.16 5.06 -16.69
N ALA A 57 -8.99 6.09 -16.50
CA ALA A 57 -8.57 7.35 -15.92
C ALA A 57 -8.08 7.15 -14.48
N GLY A 58 -8.82 6.41 -13.66
CA GLY A 58 -8.43 6.07 -12.30
C GLY A 58 -7.12 5.26 -12.26
N ALA A 59 -6.97 4.27 -13.15
CA ALA A 59 -5.75 3.48 -13.23
C ALA A 59 -4.52 4.30 -13.64
N LEU A 60 -4.66 5.20 -14.62
CA LEU A 60 -3.59 6.11 -15.01
C LEU A 60 -3.20 7.02 -13.84
N VAL A 61 -4.18 7.62 -13.18
CA VAL A 61 -3.95 8.50 -12.02
C VAL A 61 -3.30 7.75 -10.85
N GLY A 62 -3.66 6.47 -10.61
CA GLY A 62 -3.00 5.64 -9.60
C GLY A 62 -1.58 5.22 -10.00
N PHE A 63 -1.34 4.99 -11.29
CA PHE A 63 -0.06 4.54 -11.83
C PHE A 63 1.00 5.64 -11.87
N THR A 64 0.65 6.83 -12.36
CA THR A 64 1.59 7.93 -12.62
C THR A 64 2.43 8.37 -11.41
N PRO A 65 1.86 8.66 -10.22
CA PRO A 65 2.65 9.14 -9.09
C PRO A 65 3.59 8.06 -8.54
N LEU A 66 3.14 6.80 -8.49
CA LEU A 66 4.00 5.69 -8.06
C LEU A 66 5.05 5.35 -9.10
N LEU A 67 4.79 5.54 -10.40
CA LEU A 67 5.79 5.38 -11.44
C LEU A 67 6.93 6.39 -11.27
N ALA A 68 6.60 7.65 -10.96
CA ALA A 68 7.60 8.67 -10.64
C ALA A 68 8.44 8.27 -9.41
N MET A 69 7.79 7.74 -8.35
CA MET A 69 8.49 7.22 -7.18
C MET A 69 9.33 5.96 -7.47
N TYR A 70 8.89 5.11 -8.40
CA TYR A 70 9.64 3.94 -8.85
C TYR A 70 10.89 4.35 -9.63
N ALA A 71 10.81 5.38 -10.47
CA ALA A 71 11.94 5.92 -11.22
C ALA A 71 13.07 6.40 -10.30
N ILE A 72 12.73 7.01 -9.17
CA ILE A 72 13.69 7.41 -8.12
C ILE A 72 14.08 6.26 -7.16
N LYS A 73 13.68 5.01 -7.47
CA LYS A 73 13.91 3.79 -6.66
C LYS A 73 13.34 3.85 -5.23
N GLY A 74 12.34 4.69 -5.00
CA GLY A 74 11.68 4.85 -3.69
C GLY A 74 10.66 3.76 -3.37
N VAL A 75 10.01 3.19 -4.40
CA VAL A 75 8.90 2.22 -4.28
C VAL A 75 9.15 1.01 -5.19
N GLY A 76 8.55 -0.14 -4.90
CA GLY A 76 8.67 -1.35 -5.71
C GLY A 76 7.78 -1.32 -6.97
N ALA A 77 8.20 -1.97 -8.05
CA ALA A 77 7.40 -2.08 -9.27
C ALA A 77 6.03 -2.77 -9.05
N GLY A 78 5.92 -3.59 -8.00
CA GLY A 78 4.67 -4.24 -7.59
C GLY A 78 3.64 -3.23 -7.10
N ASP A 79 4.05 -2.26 -6.28
CA ASP A 79 3.17 -1.24 -5.70
C ASP A 79 2.58 -0.35 -6.80
N VAL A 80 3.38 0.01 -7.80
CA VAL A 80 2.93 0.82 -8.96
C VAL A 80 1.75 0.14 -9.67
N LYS A 81 1.85 -1.18 -9.91
CA LYS A 81 0.79 -1.96 -10.57
C LYS A 81 -0.44 -2.12 -9.69
N LEU A 82 -0.23 -2.22 -8.37
CA LEU A 82 -1.32 -2.33 -7.43
C LEU A 82 -2.12 -1.03 -7.34
N PHE A 83 -1.48 0.13 -7.32
CA PHE A 83 -2.20 1.42 -7.35
C PHE A 83 -2.91 1.65 -8.69
N ALA A 84 -2.39 1.13 -9.80
CA ALA A 84 -3.13 1.12 -11.06
C ALA A 84 -4.41 0.28 -10.96
N ALA A 85 -4.34 -0.91 -10.36
CA ALA A 85 -5.51 -1.76 -10.15
C ALA A 85 -6.51 -1.13 -9.16
N LEU A 86 -6.05 -0.55 -8.05
CA LEU A 86 -6.92 0.18 -7.11
C LEU A 86 -7.54 1.42 -7.74
N GLY A 87 -6.80 2.12 -8.60
CA GLY A 87 -7.32 3.23 -9.39
C GLY A 87 -8.43 2.81 -10.35
N ALA A 88 -8.33 1.62 -10.95
CA ALA A 88 -9.40 1.09 -11.79
C ALA A 88 -10.69 0.80 -11.01
N TRP A 89 -10.58 0.38 -9.75
CA TRP A 89 -11.74 0.13 -8.87
C TRP A 89 -12.34 1.43 -8.33
N LEU A 90 -11.50 2.26 -7.70
CA LEU A 90 -11.91 3.44 -6.92
C LEU A 90 -12.11 4.70 -7.78
N GLY A 91 -11.59 4.70 -9.00
CA GLY A 91 -11.54 5.88 -9.86
C GLY A 91 -10.46 6.89 -9.43
N THR A 92 -10.48 8.05 -10.09
CA THR A 92 -9.47 9.10 -9.96
C THR A 92 -9.43 9.72 -8.56
N MET A 93 -10.58 10.11 -8.01
CA MET A 93 -10.61 10.76 -6.69
C MET A 93 -10.28 9.79 -5.55
N GLY A 94 -10.83 8.57 -5.59
CA GLY A 94 -10.58 7.58 -4.55
C GLY A 94 -9.11 7.15 -4.48
N VAL A 95 -8.44 6.97 -5.63
CA VAL A 95 -7.02 6.60 -5.63
C VAL A 95 -6.11 7.74 -5.19
N ILE A 96 -6.44 9.00 -5.51
CA ILE A 96 -5.68 10.16 -5.03
C ILE A 96 -5.78 10.25 -3.51
N GLN A 97 -6.99 10.13 -2.94
CA GLN A 97 -7.19 10.15 -1.49
C GLN A 97 -6.42 9.02 -0.82
N LEU A 98 -6.54 7.80 -1.34
CA LEU A 98 -5.80 6.65 -0.83
C LEU A 98 -4.29 6.88 -0.87
N PHE A 99 -3.77 7.43 -1.97
CA PHE A 99 -2.35 7.73 -2.13
C PHE A 99 -1.88 8.78 -1.11
N VAL A 100 -2.63 9.87 -0.93
CA VAL A 100 -2.32 10.91 0.05
C VAL A 100 -2.27 10.31 1.45
N TYR A 101 -3.33 9.62 1.89
CA TYR A 101 -3.34 8.99 3.21
C TYR A 101 -2.19 7.99 3.37
N SER A 102 -1.86 7.20 2.33
CA SER A 102 -0.74 6.27 2.36
C SER A 102 0.60 6.95 2.60
N ILE A 103 0.83 8.13 2.00
CA ILE A 103 2.05 8.93 2.25
C ILE A 103 2.11 9.40 3.70
N TRP A 104 1.00 9.88 4.26
CA TRP A 104 0.94 10.33 5.65
C TRP A 104 1.28 9.20 6.62
N TYR A 105 0.67 8.02 6.44
CA TYR A 105 0.98 6.85 7.27
C TYR A 105 2.41 6.35 7.06
N ALA A 106 2.90 6.30 5.82
CA ALA A 106 4.28 5.91 5.53
C ALA A 106 5.29 6.85 6.19
N GLY A 107 5.04 8.17 6.15
CA GLY A 107 5.85 9.18 6.81
C GLY A 107 5.85 9.02 8.33
N ALA A 108 4.68 8.83 8.95
CA ALA A 108 4.55 8.62 10.39
C ALA A 108 5.31 7.36 10.86
N ILE A 109 5.16 6.26 10.13
CA ILE A 109 5.89 5.00 10.41
C ILE A 109 7.40 5.21 10.25
N GLY A 110 7.83 5.91 9.19
CA GLY A 110 9.23 6.23 8.95
C GLY A 110 9.86 7.04 10.08
N ILE A 111 9.17 8.08 10.56
CA ILE A 111 9.61 8.91 11.70
C ILE A 111 9.69 8.07 12.98
N LEU A 112 8.68 7.23 13.25
CA LEU A 112 8.66 6.36 14.42
C LEU A 112 9.85 5.39 14.42
N LEU A 113 10.13 4.75 13.29
CA LEU A 113 11.27 3.84 13.13
C LEU A 113 12.61 4.56 13.35
N LEU A 114 12.77 5.78 12.82
CA LEU A 114 13.96 6.61 13.02
C LEU A 114 14.13 7.02 14.49
N ALA A 115 13.05 7.44 15.16
CA ALA A 115 13.06 7.80 16.56
C ALA A 115 13.43 6.60 17.45
N MET A 116 12.85 5.43 17.20
CA MET A 116 13.17 4.19 17.92
C MET A 116 14.65 3.80 17.73
N ARG A 117 15.20 3.94 16.52
CA ARG A 117 16.62 3.65 16.24
C ARG A 117 17.54 4.59 17.01
N LYS A 118 17.19 5.87 17.13
CA LYS A 118 17.95 6.85 17.93
C LYS A 118 17.90 6.51 19.42
N LEU A 119 16.74 6.15 19.95
CA LEU A 119 16.56 5.77 21.36
C LEU A 119 17.34 4.50 21.75
N ILE A 120 17.44 3.52 20.84
CA ILE A 120 18.22 2.30 21.08
C ILE A 120 19.73 2.60 21.10
N ARG A 121 20.22 3.51 20.25
CA ARG A 121 21.63 3.93 20.21
C ARG A 121 22.09 4.74 21.42
N LEU A 122 21.19 5.45 22.09
CA LEU A 122 21.52 6.33 23.21
C LEU A 122 21.57 5.62 24.58
N LYS A 123 21.20 4.34 24.68
CA LYS A 123 21.29 3.60 25.95
C LYS A 123 22.72 3.05 26.16
N PRO A 124 23.39 3.37 27.29
CA PRO A 124 24.78 2.97 27.52
C PRO A 124 24.93 1.45 27.66
N ALA A 125 26.07 0.95 27.20
CA ALA A 125 26.43 -0.47 27.04
C ALA A 125 26.46 -1.31 28.35
N SER A 126 26.18 -0.73 29.52
CA SER A 126 26.27 -1.41 30.81
C SER A 126 25.03 -2.24 31.19
N GLN A 127 23.93 -2.15 30.42
CA GLN A 127 22.67 -2.84 30.73
C GLN A 127 22.33 -3.99 29.76
N GLU A 128 23.30 -4.44 28.98
CA GLU A 128 23.12 -5.37 27.84
C GLU A 128 22.84 -6.83 28.21
N ARG A 129 22.97 -7.24 29.49
CA ARG A 129 22.87 -8.66 29.85
C ARG A 129 21.45 -9.19 30.12
N ILE A 130 20.44 -8.34 30.29
CA ILE A 130 19.11 -8.78 30.78
C ILE A 130 17.94 -8.58 29.78
N ALA A 131 18.07 -7.78 28.72
CA ALA A 131 16.94 -7.44 27.83
C ALA A 131 16.86 -8.26 26.52
N ASN A 132 17.39 -9.49 26.50
CA ASN A 132 17.95 -10.10 25.28
C ASN A 132 16.98 -10.88 24.37
N LYS A 133 15.66 -10.79 24.55
CA LYS A 133 14.70 -11.41 23.61
C LYS A 133 13.92 -10.38 22.81
N SER A 134 13.36 -9.37 23.47
CA SER A 134 12.61 -8.29 22.79
C SER A 134 13.54 -7.37 22.00
N LYS A 135 14.73 -7.02 22.51
CA LYS A 135 15.72 -6.23 21.75
C LYS A 135 16.33 -7.00 20.58
N VAL A 136 16.54 -8.31 20.70
CA VAL A 136 16.99 -9.15 19.57
C VAL A 136 15.90 -9.25 18.52
N LEU A 137 14.63 -9.38 18.92
CA LEU A 137 13.50 -9.37 18.00
C LEU A 137 13.35 -8.00 17.30
N LEU A 138 13.40 -6.90 18.06
CA LEU A 138 13.33 -5.53 17.54
C LEU A 138 14.51 -5.20 16.63
N SER A 139 15.73 -5.58 17.02
CA SER A 139 16.91 -5.39 16.18
C SER A 139 16.86 -6.26 14.93
N ARG A 140 16.28 -7.47 14.96
CA ARG A 140 16.01 -8.28 13.76
C ARG A 140 14.93 -7.67 12.87
N LEU A 141 13.88 -7.07 13.44
CA LEU A 141 12.85 -6.35 12.69
C LEU A 141 13.41 -5.08 12.03
N ILE A 142 14.33 -4.39 12.72
CA ILE A 142 15.01 -3.19 12.21
C ILE A 142 16.18 -3.55 11.26
N ALA A 143 16.84 -4.70 11.45
CA ALA A 143 17.95 -5.19 10.64
C ALA A 143 17.50 -6.05 9.44
N GLY A 144 16.25 -6.50 9.41
CA GLY A 144 15.63 -7.31 8.35
C GLY A 144 15.52 -6.62 6.99
N GLY A 145 16.03 -5.40 6.87
CA GLY A 145 16.16 -4.67 5.62
C GLY A 145 15.55 -3.29 5.71
N THR A 146 16.18 -2.34 5.02
CA THR A 146 15.79 -0.93 4.92
C THR A 146 14.50 -0.68 4.13
N ARG A 147 13.67 -1.72 3.91
CA ARG A 147 12.48 -1.68 3.07
C ARG A 147 11.30 -2.23 3.85
N PHE A 148 10.59 -1.32 4.49
CA PHE A 148 9.29 -1.61 5.09
C PHE A 148 8.26 -1.88 3.97
N PRO A 149 7.42 -2.92 4.07
CA PRO A 149 6.42 -3.20 3.07
C PRO A 149 5.44 -2.03 2.98
N PHE A 150 5.33 -1.43 1.79
CA PHE A 150 4.51 -0.24 1.58
C PHE A 150 3.04 -0.50 1.91
N MET A 151 2.56 -1.75 1.73
CA MET A 151 1.19 -2.13 2.06
C MET A 151 0.80 -1.90 3.52
N LEU A 152 1.76 -1.89 4.46
CA LEU A 152 1.47 -1.59 5.86
C LEU A 152 1.04 -0.13 6.08
N ALA A 153 1.43 0.80 5.20
CA ALA A 153 0.91 2.16 5.20
C ALA A 153 -0.40 2.27 4.41
N VAL A 154 -0.54 1.49 3.33
CA VAL A 154 -1.71 1.51 2.46
C VAL A 154 -2.95 0.93 3.15
N ALA A 155 -2.83 -0.15 3.92
CA ALA A 155 -3.97 -0.76 4.61
C ALA A 155 -4.69 0.19 5.58
N PRO A 156 -4.02 0.89 6.52
CA PRO A 156 -4.68 1.87 7.39
C PRO A 156 -5.16 3.10 6.60
N ALA A 157 -4.46 3.50 5.54
CA ALA A 157 -4.92 4.56 4.65
C ALA A 157 -6.26 4.20 3.99
N ALA A 158 -6.37 2.96 3.52
CA ALA A 158 -7.56 2.45 2.88
C ALA A 158 -8.73 2.36 3.89
N ALA A 159 -8.49 1.80 5.08
CA ALA A 159 -9.48 1.79 6.16
C ALA A 159 -9.96 3.21 6.50
N THR A 160 -9.05 4.19 6.56
CA THR A 160 -9.41 5.60 6.81
C THR A 160 -10.27 6.16 5.68
N CYS A 161 -9.91 5.88 4.43
CA CYS A 161 -10.69 6.30 3.27
C CYS A 161 -12.10 5.72 3.29
N TRP A 162 -12.26 4.46 3.69
CA TRP A 162 -13.56 3.78 3.82
C TRP A 162 -14.39 4.17 5.03
N LEU A 163 -13.78 4.73 6.08
CA LEU A 163 -14.50 5.20 7.26
C LEU A 163 -14.96 6.65 7.13
N LEU A 164 -14.30 7.43 6.29
CA LEU A 164 -14.60 8.84 6.07
C LEU A 164 -15.59 9.08 4.91
N PHE A 165 -15.84 8.08 4.06
CA PHE A 165 -16.67 8.17 2.86
C PHE A 165 -17.51 6.89 2.68
#